data_AF-A0A7C2JI56-F1
#
_entry.id   AF-A0A7C2JI56-F1
#
_cell.length_a   1.000
_cell.length_b   1.000
_cell.length_c   1.000
_cell.angle_alpha   90.00
_cell.angle_beta   90.00
_cell.angle_gamma   90.00
#
_symmetry.space_group_name_H-M   'P 1'
#
loop_
_entity.id
_entity.type
_entity.pdbx_description
1 polymer ?
#
loop_
_entity_poly.entity_id
_entity_poly.type
_entity_poly.pdbx_seq_one_letter_code
_entity_poly.pdbx_strand_id
1 'polypeptide(L)'
;MRGARRARRRGCNLLPGCGRHRARGARRRAPAVAARAAAPGAVLPSRLGSEGGPQPFCGGIDDALDRRQQLTRELGTLARDVVRRRPMYCIKCGAHLPAEARYCWRCGYRAPQVTGPEPEAEPAAPNPQSGELRWEPATPSTGWQHSAAPASGTARTAPVGALARSGWQYKSASGLATAIAVLAAFTALGFGLDAFLGLALVVNPRTTTYDALGVGTFIGFVAAIPMVIVYLIWTRRVTGNLEPFGVARSWGTGWAIGAWFIPLASWLLPMFVINQAYKAADPALTPPVGDQWRSRPSSPLFWTWWVLWIVGNFLSSVPLSLVERDRVLSDERLTEIGWVFFFCYGILTTAAVLGAICVRELTLRQDAFARRWLQMPT
;
A
#
# COMPACT_ATOMS: atom_id res chain seq x y z
N MET A 1 36.54 -45.36 -49.71
CA MET A 1 37.54 -44.88 -50.71
C MET A 1 37.37 -43.38 -50.93
N ARG A 2 38.37 -42.69 -51.52
CA ARG A 2 38.35 -41.37 -52.22
C ARG A 2 37.14 -40.43 -51.97
N GLY A 3 37.24 -39.19 -51.48
CA GLY A 3 38.39 -38.34 -51.16
C GLY A 3 38.71 -37.28 -52.22
N ALA A 4 38.34 -36.01 -51.96
CA ALA A 4 38.71 -34.84 -52.77
C ALA A 4 38.80 -33.54 -51.91
N ARG A 5 39.75 -32.65 -52.22
CA ARG A 5 39.95 -31.32 -51.58
C ARG A 5 40.19 -30.24 -52.64
N ARG A 6 39.63 -29.04 -52.48
CA ARG A 6 40.08 -27.70 -52.96
C ARG A 6 38.99 -26.67 -52.60
N ALA A 7 39.16 -25.50 -51.96
CA ALA A 7 40.30 -24.69 -51.46
C ALA A 7 40.81 -23.51 -52.32
N ARG A 8 40.59 -22.28 -51.79
CA ARG A 8 41.26 -20.97 -51.99
C ARG A 8 40.92 -20.10 -53.22
N ARG A 9 40.62 -18.80 -52.95
CA ARG A 9 41.21 -17.52 -53.46
C ARG A 9 40.13 -16.40 -53.57
N ARG A 10 40.40 -15.08 -53.45
CA ARG A 10 41.44 -14.26 -52.76
C ARG A 10 41.09 -12.75 -52.86
N GLY A 11 41.46 -11.94 -51.86
CA GLY A 11 41.53 -10.45 -51.88
C GLY A 11 41.67 -9.90 -50.44
N CYS A 12 42.58 -9.02 -50.02
CA CYS A 12 43.25 -7.82 -50.59
C CYS A 12 42.31 -6.60 -50.69
N ASN A 13 42.56 -5.41 -50.12
CA ASN A 13 43.74 -4.78 -49.46
C ASN A 13 43.27 -3.87 -48.28
N LEU A 14 44.03 -3.50 -47.22
CA LEU A 14 45.12 -2.49 -47.09
C LEU A 14 44.76 -1.09 -47.69
N LEU A 15 44.98 0.10 -47.07
CA LEU A 15 45.52 0.54 -45.75
C LEU A 15 44.98 2.00 -45.43
N PRO A 16 45.54 2.90 -44.57
CA PRO A 16 44.77 3.98 -43.91
C PRO A 16 44.98 5.42 -44.47
N GLY A 17 44.21 6.40 -43.96
CA GLY A 17 44.39 7.84 -44.21
C GLY A 17 43.82 8.75 -43.11
N CYS A 18 44.51 9.86 -42.80
CA CYS A 18 44.25 10.75 -41.65
C CYS A 18 43.31 11.94 -41.99
N GLY A 19 42.57 12.47 -41.00
CA GLY A 19 41.81 13.73 -41.13
C GLY A 19 41.22 14.25 -39.81
N ARG A 20 41.62 15.46 -39.37
CA ARG A 20 41.06 16.17 -38.19
C ARG A 20 40.07 17.26 -38.63
N HIS A 21 38.95 17.46 -37.93
CA HIS A 21 38.69 18.66 -37.10
C HIS A 21 37.23 18.84 -36.58
N ARG A 22 37.12 19.62 -35.48
CA ARG A 22 35.99 20.47 -35.03
C ARG A 22 34.64 19.83 -34.66
N ALA A 23 34.57 19.38 -33.41
CA ALA A 23 33.67 19.90 -32.37
C ALA A 23 32.33 20.58 -32.75
N ARG A 24 31.23 20.05 -32.21
CA ARG A 24 30.09 20.81 -31.63
C ARG A 24 29.51 20.00 -30.46
N GLY A 25 29.31 20.62 -29.30
CA GLY A 25 28.80 19.96 -28.09
C GLY A 25 27.34 20.31 -27.79
N ALA A 26 26.59 19.36 -27.22
CA ALA A 26 25.19 19.57 -26.85
C ALA A 26 24.81 18.84 -25.54
N ARG A 27 25.27 19.33 -24.38
CA ARG A 27 24.66 18.99 -23.08
C ARG A 27 23.53 19.98 -22.76
N ARG A 28 22.28 19.51 -22.67
CA ARG A 28 21.16 20.21 -22.01
C ARG A 28 20.77 19.35 -20.80
N ARG A 29 21.18 19.71 -19.59
CA ARG A 29 20.63 20.75 -18.68
C ARG A 29 19.26 20.37 -18.12
N ALA A 30 19.24 20.01 -16.84
CA ALA A 30 18.04 20.00 -16.01
C ALA A 30 17.58 21.44 -15.70
N PRO A 31 16.30 21.67 -15.36
CA PRO A 31 15.80 22.99 -15.00
C PRO A 31 16.16 23.34 -13.55
N ALA A 32 16.60 24.58 -13.33
CA ALA A 32 16.63 25.23 -12.03
C ALA A 32 15.61 26.38 -12.05
N VAL A 33 14.76 26.47 -11.01
CA VAL A 33 13.77 27.55 -10.89
C VAL A 33 14.45 28.79 -10.32
N ALA A 34 14.39 29.90 -11.05
CA ALA A 34 14.99 31.17 -10.63
C ALA A 34 13.97 32.04 -9.88
N ALA A 35 14.36 32.58 -8.73
CA ALA A 35 13.61 33.64 -8.06
C ALA A 35 13.81 34.98 -8.80
N ARG A 36 12.75 35.78 -8.91
CA ARG A 36 12.80 37.16 -9.43
C ARG A 36 12.92 38.16 -8.29
N ALA A 37 13.65 39.24 -8.50
CA ALA A 37 13.63 40.44 -7.67
C ALA A 37 13.82 41.70 -8.54
N ALA A 38 12.90 42.66 -8.40
CA ALA A 38 13.05 44.08 -8.77
C ALA A 38 11.83 44.85 -8.23
N ALA A 39 12.05 46.06 -7.69
CA ALA A 39 10.99 47.00 -7.30
C ALA A 39 10.80 48.07 -8.42
N PRO A 40 9.88 49.06 -8.27
CA PRO A 40 10.20 50.22 -7.43
C PRO A 40 9.01 50.81 -6.62
N GLY A 41 9.33 51.66 -5.66
CA GLY A 41 8.37 52.49 -4.92
C GLY A 41 9.08 53.26 -3.81
N ALA A 42 9.05 54.59 -3.84
CA ALA A 42 9.84 55.44 -2.94
C ALA A 42 8.97 56.22 -1.96
N VAL A 43 9.53 56.51 -0.78
CA VAL A 43 9.41 57.78 -0.03
C VAL A 43 10.45 57.75 1.10
N LEU A 44 11.10 58.87 1.37
CA LEU A 44 12.12 59.00 2.41
C LEU A 44 12.05 60.40 3.04
N PRO A 45 11.79 60.53 4.35
CA PRO A 45 11.77 61.83 5.03
C PRO A 45 13.20 62.26 5.39
N SER A 46 13.63 63.40 4.84
CA SER A 46 14.94 63.99 5.11
C SER A 46 15.00 64.69 6.48
N ARG A 47 16.09 64.50 7.24
CA ARG A 47 16.62 65.49 8.19
C ARG A 47 18.14 65.39 8.26
N LEU A 48 18.80 66.55 8.18
CA LEU A 48 20.22 66.76 8.43
C LEU A 48 20.42 67.45 9.78
N GLY A 49 21.59 67.21 10.38
CA GLY A 49 22.03 67.76 11.67
C GLY A 49 23.00 66.76 12.30
N SER A 50 24.32 66.84 12.10
CA SER A 50 25.30 67.89 12.42
C SER A 50 25.99 67.62 13.77
N GLU A 51 27.30 67.93 13.82
CA GLU A 51 28.21 67.81 14.98
C GLU A 51 28.68 66.38 15.34
N GLY A 52 29.91 66.20 15.87
CA GLY A 52 30.34 64.92 16.46
C GLY A 52 31.81 64.46 16.39
N GLY A 53 32.68 65.04 15.55
CA GLY A 53 34.13 64.71 15.53
C GLY A 53 34.54 63.32 14.98
N PRO A 54 35.85 63.01 14.93
CA PRO A 54 36.37 61.79 14.30
C PRO A 54 36.40 60.60 15.27
N GLN A 55 35.46 59.66 15.13
CA GLN A 55 35.55 58.36 15.83
C GLN A 55 36.43 57.36 15.05
N PRO A 56 37.23 56.53 15.74
CA PRO A 56 38.13 55.57 15.09
C PRO A 56 37.35 54.43 14.42
N PHE A 57 37.68 54.13 13.16
CA PHE A 57 36.98 53.16 12.31
C PHE A 57 37.15 51.68 12.72
N CYS A 58 37.72 51.41 13.91
CA CYS A 58 38.02 50.07 14.39
C CYS A 58 36.78 49.32 14.92
N GLY A 59 35.95 50.01 15.73
CA GLY A 59 34.87 49.34 16.47
C GLY A 59 33.85 48.62 15.60
N GLY A 60 33.53 49.14 14.41
CA GLY A 60 32.48 48.61 13.54
C GLY A 60 32.77 47.22 12.94
N ILE A 61 34.02 46.77 12.93
CA ILE A 61 34.39 45.41 12.47
C ILE A 61 34.21 44.40 13.61
N ASP A 62 34.66 44.75 14.81
CA ASP A 62 34.51 43.90 16.00
C ASP A 62 33.04 43.75 16.40
N ASP A 63 32.26 44.84 16.36
CA ASP A 63 30.80 44.87 16.57
C ASP A 63 30.02 43.96 15.59
N ALA A 64 30.57 43.71 14.41
CA ALA A 64 30.00 42.83 13.39
C ALA A 64 30.47 41.37 13.57
N LEU A 65 31.73 41.18 14.00
CA LEU A 65 32.30 39.88 14.35
C LEU A 65 31.58 39.27 15.56
N ASP A 66 31.34 40.04 16.62
CA ASP A 66 30.64 39.56 17.82
C ASP A 66 29.16 39.30 17.57
N ARG A 67 28.45 40.16 16.83
CA ARG A 67 27.09 39.84 16.36
C ARG A 67 27.04 38.56 15.53
N ARG A 68 28.03 38.32 14.68
CA ARG A 68 28.14 37.07 13.92
C ARG A 68 28.42 35.88 14.84
N GLN A 69 29.33 35.99 15.80
CA GLN A 69 29.59 34.93 16.80
C GLN A 69 28.32 34.60 17.58
N GLN A 70 27.61 35.62 18.08
CA GLN A 70 26.39 35.46 18.86
C GLN A 70 25.29 34.75 18.06
N LEU A 71 25.02 35.19 16.82
CA LEU A 71 24.10 34.50 15.90
C LEU A 71 24.53 33.04 15.64
N THR A 72 25.84 32.75 15.56
CA THR A 72 26.33 31.37 15.37
C THR A 72 26.10 30.53 16.63
N ARG A 73 26.20 31.12 17.83
CA ARG A 73 25.91 30.45 19.12
C ARG A 73 24.41 30.16 19.27
N GLU A 74 23.55 31.11 18.90
CA GLU A 74 22.07 30.99 18.93
C GLU A 74 21.54 29.98 17.90
N LEU A 75 22.04 30.02 16.66
CA LEU A 75 21.75 28.96 15.68
C LEU A 75 22.26 27.60 16.15
N GLY A 76 23.40 27.57 16.86
CA GLY A 76 23.97 26.37 17.47
C GLY A 76 23.15 25.82 18.64
N THR A 77 22.45 26.63 19.43
CA THR A 77 21.50 26.14 20.45
C THR A 77 20.21 25.67 19.81
N LEU A 78 19.59 26.47 18.92
CA LEU A 78 18.38 26.10 18.19
C LEU A 78 18.52 24.78 17.41
N ALA A 79 19.65 24.57 16.71
CA ALA A 79 19.93 23.31 16.02
C ALA A 79 20.04 22.12 16.99
N ARG A 80 20.66 22.31 18.16
CA ARG A 80 20.74 21.26 19.20
C ARG A 80 19.37 20.96 19.81
N ASP A 81 18.50 21.95 19.98
CA ASP A 81 17.15 21.74 20.52
C ASP A 81 16.21 21.06 19.50
N VAL A 82 16.32 21.40 18.22
CA VAL A 82 15.62 20.69 17.14
C VAL A 82 16.05 19.22 17.06
N VAL A 83 17.35 18.93 17.25
CA VAL A 83 17.87 17.55 17.27
C VAL A 83 17.53 16.80 18.58
N ARG A 84 17.40 17.51 19.71
CA ARG A 84 17.06 16.90 21.03
C ARG A 84 15.56 16.59 21.19
N ARG A 85 14.66 17.26 20.47
CA ARG A 85 13.22 16.98 20.53
C ARG A 85 12.90 15.63 19.90
N ARG A 86 12.72 14.60 20.74
CA ARG A 86 12.18 13.30 20.31
C ARG A 86 10.85 13.51 19.57
N PRO A 87 10.64 12.93 18.38
CA PRO A 87 9.32 12.95 17.75
C PRO A 87 8.36 12.11 18.59
N MET A 88 7.30 12.73 19.10
CA MET A 88 6.25 12.07 19.91
C MET A 88 5.48 10.99 19.14
N TYR A 89 5.75 10.84 17.83
CA TYR A 89 5.07 9.95 16.90
C TYR A 89 6.07 9.14 16.06
N CYS A 90 5.71 7.90 15.72
CA CYS A 90 6.54 7.02 14.91
C CYS A 90 6.56 7.45 13.44
N ILE A 91 7.74 7.81 12.92
CA ILE A 91 7.90 8.20 11.50
C ILE A 91 7.42 7.15 10.49
N LYS A 92 7.36 5.86 10.88
CA LYS A 92 6.91 4.74 10.02
C LYS A 92 5.40 4.47 10.09
N CYS A 93 4.70 4.83 11.17
CA CYS A 93 3.32 4.38 11.39
C CYS A 93 2.36 5.37 12.09
N GLY A 94 2.85 6.53 12.52
CA GLY A 94 2.07 7.57 13.19
C GLY A 94 1.63 7.28 14.63
N ALA A 95 1.98 6.12 15.20
CA ALA A 95 1.66 5.79 16.58
C ALA A 95 2.44 6.68 17.56
N HIS A 96 1.80 7.12 18.64
CA HIS A 96 2.48 7.83 19.72
C HIS A 96 3.54 6.92 20.37
N LEU A 97 4.72 7.46 20.67
CA LEU A 97 5.72 6.81 21.52
C LEU A 97 5.78 7.55 22.87
N PRO A 98 5.81 6.84 24.02
CA PRO A 98 6.26 7.45 25.25
C PRO A 98 7.77 7.75 25.16
N ALA A 99 8.27 8.66 26.00
CA ALA A 99 9.57 9.31 25.79
C ALA A 99 10.74 8.30 25.72
N GLU A 100 10.68 7.26 26.53
CA GLU A 100 11.70 6.23 26.75
C GLU A 100 11.63 5.01 25.80
N ALA A 101 10.64 4.94 24.90
CA ALA A 101 10.43 3.76 24.05
C ALA A 101 11.58 3.52 23.05
N ARG A 102 12.33 2.42 23.25
CA ARG A 102 13.37 1.94 22.32
C ARG A 102 12.81 1.41 20.99
N TYR A 103 11.56 0.94 20.98
CA TYR A 103 10.86 0.41 19.80
C TYR A 103 9.41 0.86 19.75
N CYS A 104 8.87 1.09 18.55
CA CYS A 104 7.45 1.39 18.37
C CYS A 104 6.59 0.13 18.53
N TRP A 105 5.85 0.06 19.64
CA TRP A 105 4.90 -1.02 19.99
C TRP A 105 3.95 -1.43 18.86
N ARG A 106 3.56 -0.49 17.97
CA ARG A 106 2.59 -0.73 16.87
C ARG A 106 3.21 -1.29 15.59
N CYS A 107 4.53 -1.24 15.40
CA CYS A 107 5.16 -1.61 14.11
C CYS A 107 6.60 -2.13 14.17
N GLY A 108 7.17 -2.33 15.36
CA GLY A 108 8.54 -2.85 15.55
C GLY A 108 9.68 -1.90 15.15
N TYR A 109 9.39 -0.71 14.63
CA TYR A 109 10.43 0.25 14.22
C TYR A 109 11.22 0.73 15.45
N ARG A 110 12.55 0.49 15.46
CA ARG A 110 13.47 1.01 16.48
C ARG A 110 13.48 2.54 16.43
N ALA A 111 13.21 3.20 17.54
CA ALA A 111 13.30 4.65 17.63
C ALA A 111 14.78 5.08 17.60
N PRO A 112 15.15 6.17 16.91
CA PRO A 112 16.50 6.74 16.99
C PRO A 112 16.85 7.05 18.45
N GLN A 113 17.92 6.44 18.97
CA GLN A 113 18.40 6.71 20.32
C GLN A 113 19.39 7.87 20.28
N VAL A 114 19.18 8.88 21.11
CA VAL A 114 20.20 9.89 21.39
C VAL A 114 21.18 9.29 22.39
N THR A 115 22.43 9.11 21.98
CA THR A 115 23.53 8.72 22.88
C THR A 115 23.94 9.92 23.74
N GLY A 116 23.16 10.19 24.78
CA GLY A 116 23.61 11.00 25.92
C GLY A 116 24.29 10.11 26.97
N PRO A 117 25.10 10.69 27.87
CA PRO A 117 25.71 9.95 28.98
C PRO A 117 24.65 9.33 29.91
N GLU A 118 25.02 8.23 30.52
CA GLU A 118 24.17 7.38 31.35
C GLU A 118 23.96 8.02 32.73
N PRO A 119 22.70 8.17 33.21
CA PRO A 119 22.44 8.71 34.54
C PRO A 119 22.82 7.69 35.62
N GLU A 120 23.56 8.13 36.63
CA GLU A 120 24.02 7.29 37.74
C GLU A 120 22.85 6.69 38.55
N ALA A 121 23.07 5.48 39.07
CA ALA A 121 22.02 4.70 39.72
C ALA A 121 21.79 5.14 41.19
N GLU A 122 20.67 5.78 41.45
CA GLU A 122 20.21 6.10 42.81
C GLU A 122 19.70 4.81 43.53
N PRO A 123 20.10 4.56 44.79
CA PRO A 123 19.83 3.29 45.46
C PRO A 123 18.35 3.10 45.84
N ALA A 124 17.88 1.85 45.78
CA ALA A 124 16.46 1.52 45.95
C ALA A 124 15.95 1.71 47.39
N ALA A 125 14.76 2.31 47.52
CA ALA A 125 14.01 2.39 48.77
C ALA A 125 13.46 1.01 49.20
N PRO A 126 13.32 0.75 50.52
CA PRO A 126 12.89 -0.56 51.03
C PRO A 126 11.41 -0.86 50.78
N ASN A 127 11.11 -2.14 50.55
CA ASN A 127 9.78 -2.66 50.26
C ASN A 127 8.86 -2.69 51.50
N PRO A 128 7.70 -2.00 51.51
CA PRO A 128 6.75 -2.05 52.61
C PRO A 128 5.93 -3.36 52.59
N GLN A 129 6.51 -4.38 53.23
CA GLN A 129 5.90 -5.54 53.91
C GLN A 129 4.66 -6.23 53.33
N SER A 130 4.76 -7.57 53.28
CA SER A 130 3.65 -8.50 53.07
C SER A 130 2.53 -8.35 54.10
N GLY A 131 1.44 -7.68 53.72
CA GLY A 131 0.14 -7.78 54.40
C GLY A 131 -0.66 -8.98 53.86
N GLU A 132 -1.36 -9.69 54.74
CA GLU A 132 -2.19 -10.85 54.37
C GLU A 132 -3.38 -10.45 53.48
N LEU A 133 -3.60 -11.18 52.38
CA LEU A 133 -4.77 -10.99 51.52
C LEU A 133 -6.04 -11.57 52.16
N ARG A 134 -6.58 -10.86 53.15
CA ARG A 134 -7.93 -11.08 53.67
C ARG A 134 -8.95 -10.74 52.58
N TRP A 135 -9.74 -11.73 52.17
CA TRP A 135 -10.94 -11.45 51.37
C TRP A 135 -12.03 -10.86 52.27
N GLU A 136 -12.85 -9.98 51.70
CA GLU A 136 -14.09 -9.51 52.31
C GLU A 136 -15.25 -9.77 51.32
N PRO A 137 -16.44 -10.18 51.80
CA PRO A 137 -17.57 -10.47 50.92
C PRO A 137 -18.25 -9.17 50.50
N ALA A 138 -18.46 -8.99 49.19
CA ALA A 138 -19.11 -7.80 48.66
C ALA A 138 -20.57 -7.67 49.17
N THR A 139 -20.91 -6.53 49.75
CA THR A 139 -22.29 -6.21 50.16
C THR A 139 -23.18 -5.94 48.92
N PRO A 140 -24.46 -6.35 48.93
CA PRO A 140 -25.35 -6.17 47.80
C PRO A 140 -25.80 -4.70 47.67
N SER A 141 -25.28 -3.99 46.67
CA SER A 141 -25.69 -2.63 46.32
C SER A 141 -27.01 -2.63 45.56
N THR A 142 -28.12 -2.66 46.29
CA THR A 142 -29.49 -2.57 45.73
C THR A 142 -29.74 -1.20 45.09
N GLY A 143 -29.51 -1.07 43.77
CA GLY A 143 -29.69 0.21 43.09
C GLY A 143 -29.48 0.17 41.57
N TRP A 144 -30.46 -0.32 40.81
CA TRP A 144 -30.52 -0.09 39.36
C TRP A 144 -30.83 1.39 39.07
N GLN A 145 -29.80 2.24 39.04
CA GLN A 145 -29.94 3.62 38.59
C GLN A 145 -30.19 3.65 37.08
N HIS A 146 -31.46 3.84 36.69
CA HIS A 146 -31.84 4.10 35.32
C HIS A 146 -31.40 5.52 34.94
N SER A 147 -30.18 5.65 34.42
CA SER A 147 -29.68 6.92 33.85
C SER A 147 -30.56 7.37 32.69
N ALA A 148 -31.47 8.31 32.97
CA ALA A 148 -32.37 8.87 31.97
C ALA A 148 -31.58 9.48 30.80
N ALA A 149 -31.96 9.16 29.57
CA ALA A 149 -31.30 9.69 28.39
C ALA A 149 -31.54 11.21 28.29
N PRO A 150 -30.49 12.05 28.11
CA PRO A 150 -30.67 13.48 27.94
C PRO A 150 -31.42 13.77 26.63
N ALA A 151 -32.55 14.46 26.74
CA ALA A 151 -33.46 14.69 25.63
C ALA A 151 -32.86 15.61 24.55
N SER A 152 -33.08 15.24 23.29
CA SER A 152 -33.10 16.12 22.10
C SER A 152 -32.03 17.23 22.02
N GLY A 153 -30.77 16.92 22.35
CA GLY A 153 -29.65 17.77 21.97
C GLY A 153 -29.49 17.78 20.45
N THR A 154 -29.36 18.96 19.83
CA THR A 154 -29.12 19.08 18.39
C THR A 154 -27.85 18.31 18.01
N ALA A 155 -27.97 17.40 17.04
CA ALA A 155 -26.91 16.51 16.62
C ALA A 155 -25.81 17.27 15.87
N ARG A 156 -24.94 17.97 16.62
CA ARG A 156 -23.63 18.43 16.13
C ARG A 156 -22.92 17.21 15.56
N THR A 157 -22.72 17.20 14.25
CA THR A 157 -22.04 16.12 13.53
C THR A 157 -20.63 15.96 14.10
N ALA A 158 -20.43 14.94 14.93
CA ALA A 158 -19.15 14.70 15.56
C ALA A 158 -18.08 14.52 14.47
N PRO A 159 -16.92 15.21 14.56
CA PRO A 159 -15.89 15.10 13.54
C PRO A 159 -15.48 13.63 13.43
N VAL A 160 -15.41 13.12 12.20
CA VAL A 160 -15.44 11.68 11.91
C VAL A 160 -14.30 10.89 12.59
N GLY A 161 -13.18 11.55 12.93
CA GLY A 161 -12.11 10.98 13.75
C GLY A 161 -12.49 10.59 15.19
N ALA A 162 -13.49 11.23 15.80
CA ALA A 162 -13.95 10.94 17.16
C ALA A 162 -14.67 9.57 17.30
N LEU A 163 -15.05 8.95 16.18
CA LEU A 163 -15.76 7.67 16.14
C LEU A 163 -14.83 6.45 15.98
N ALA A 164 -13.53 6.67 15.79
CA ALA A 164 -12.54 5.64 15.46
C ALA A 164 -12.07 4.83 16.70
N ARG A 165 -12.94 3.94 17.20
CA ARG A 165 -12.80 3.19 18.46
C ARG A 165 -11.43 2.51 18.73
N SER A 166 -10.65 2.09 17.72
CA SER A 166 -9.28 1.53 17.91
C SER A 166 -8.15 2.38 17.31
N GLY A 167 -8.46 3.56 16.75
CA GLY A 167 -7.47 4.39 16.05
C GLY A 167 -6.89 3.74 14.78
N TRP A 168 -7.59 2.79 14.12
CA TRP A 168 -7.27 2.37 12.74
C TRP A 168 -7.67 3.53 11.79
N GLN A 169 -6.83 4.56 11.70
CA GLN A 169 -6.96 5.67 10.74
C GLN A 169 -7.09 5.15 9.31
N TYR A 170 -7.81 5.89 8.45
CA TYR A 170 -8.00 5.54 7.04
C TYR A 170 -6.66 5.49 6.29
N LYS A 171 -6.51 4.50 5.39
CA LYS A 171 -5.32 4.36 4.54
C LYS A 171 -5.73 3.93 3.13
N SER A 172 -5.65 4.84 2.15
CA SER A 172 -5.95 4.56 0.73
C SER A 172 -5.31 3.25 0.27
N ALA A 173 -6.09 2.37 -0.37
CA ALA A 173 -5.61 1.08 -0.83
C ALA A 173 -5.02 1.11 -2.27
N SER A 174 -4.93 2.30 -2.88
CA SER A 174 -4.49 2.55 -4.27
C SER A 174 -3.24 1.76 -4.68
N GLY A 175 -2.13 1.87 -3.93
CA GLY A 175 -0.90 1.13 -4.24
C GLY A 175 -1.03 -0.39 -4.22
N LEU A 176 -1.93 -0.95 -3.38
CA LEU A 176 -2.22 -2.39 -3.39
C LEU A 176 -3.11 -2.76 -4.58
N ALA A 177 -4.07 -1.90 -4.96
CA ALA A 177 -4.90 -2.10 -6.14
C ALA A 177 -4.07 -2.09 -7.43
N THR A 178 -3.08 -1.20 -7.54
CA THR A 178 -2.11 -1.20 -8.65
C THR A 178 -1.28 -2.49 -8.67
N ALA A 179 -0.77 -2.94 -7.53
CA ALA A 179 -0.01 -4.20 -7.44
C ALA A 179 -0.86 -5.42 -7.83
N ILE A 180 -2.11 -5.49 -7.37
CA ILE A 180 -3.07 -6.54 -7.77
C ILE A 180 -3.37 -6.45 -9.26
N ALA A 181 -3.59 -5.26 -9.84
CA ALA A 181 -3.85 -5.12 -11.27
C ALA A 181 -2.67 -5.59 -12.14
N VAL A 182 -1.42 -5.31 -11.74
CA VAL A 182 -0.22 -5.81 -12.43
C VAL A 182 -0.11 -7.33 -12.32
N LEU A 183 -0.28 -7.90 -11.13
CA LEU A 183 -0.20 -9.36 -10.94
C LEU A 183 -1.36 -10.10 -11.62
N ALA A 184 -2.56 -9.52 -11.64
CA ALA A 184 -3.70 -10.03 -12.38
C ALA A 184 -3.48 -9.99 -13.89
N ALA A 185 -2.76 -8.98 -14.43
CA ALA A 185 -2.39 -8.95 -15.84
C ALA A 185 -1.40 -10.08 -16.20
N PHE A 186 -0.39 -10.37 -15.36
CA PHE A 186 0.47 -11.54 -15.57
C PHE A 186 -0.28 -12.87 -15.41
N THR A 187 -1.21 -12.95 -14.45
CA THR A 187 -2.07 -14.13 -14.24
C THR A 187 -2.97 -14.39 -15.46
N ALA A 188 -3.60 -13.33 -15.98
CA ALA A 188 -4.44 -13.36 -17.18
C ALA A 188 -3.64 -13.63 -18.46
N LEU A 189 -2.38 -13.20 -18.54
CA LEU A 189 -1.48 -13.54 -19.66
C LEU A 189 -1.12 -15.04 -19.64
N GLY A 190 -0.77 -15.59 -18.47
CA GLY A 190 -0.45 -17.01 -18.31
C GLY A 190 -1.64 -17.91 -18.62
N PHE A 191 -2.78 -17.68 -17.95
CA PHE A 191 -3.99 -18.46 -18.21
C PHE A 191 -4.57 -18.19 -19.61
N GLY A 192 -4.47 -16.96 -20.14
CA GLY A 192 -4.91 -16.64 -21.49
C GLY A 192 -4.10 -17.37 -22.57
N LEU A 193 -2.80 -17.58 -22.35
CA LEU A 193 -1.93 -18.38 -23.21
C LEU A 193 -2.38 -19.85 -23.23
N ASP A 194 -2.59 -20.47 -22.07
CA ASP A 194 -3.01 -21.88 -22.00
C ASP A 194 -4.45 -22.09 -22.51
N ALA A 195 -5.34 -21.10 -22.36
CA ALA A 195 -6.66 -21.12 -22.98
C ALA A 195 -6.57 -21.07 -24.52
N PHE A 196 -5.71 -20.19 -25.06
CA PHE A 196 -5.44 -20.10 -26.49
C PHE A 196 -4.80 -21.37 -27.05
N LEU A 197 -3.81 -21.93 -26.36
CA LEU A 197 -3.18 -23.19 -26.75
C LEU A 197 -4.15 -24.38 -26.68
N GLY A 198 -5.06 -24.40 -25.69
CA GLY A 198 -6.14 -25.38 -25.62
C GLY A 198 -7.05 -25.32 -26.86
N LEU A 199 -7.47 -24.13 -27.26
CA LEU A 199 -8.24 -23.94 -28.51
C LEU A 199 -7.42 -24.31 -29.76
N ALA A 200 -6.12 -24.00 -29.79
CA ALA A 200 -5.24 -24.40 -30.90
C ALA A 200 -5.05 -25.94 -30.99
N LEU A 201 -5.13 -26.65 -29.86
CA LEU A 201 -5.11 -28.11 -29.81
C LEU A 201 -6.44 -28.73 -30.28
N VAL A 202 -7.58 -28.10 -29.97
CA VAL A 202 -8.90 -28.48 -30.51
C VAL A 202 -8.93 -28.37 -32.04
N VAL A 203 -8.39 -27.28 -32.60
CA VAL A 203 -8.46 -27.02 -34.04
C VAL A 203 -7.43 -27.83 -34.83
N ASN A 204 -6.23 -28.06 -34.27
CA ASN A 204 -5.15 -28.79 -34.96
C ASN A 204 -4.40 -29.77 -34.02
N PRO A 205 -5.03 -30.87 -33.56
CA PRO A 205 -4.43 -31.79 -32.58
C PRO A 205 -3.13 -32.44 -33.06
N ARG A 206 -2.92 -32.56 -34.38
CA ARG A 206 -1.73 -33.19 -34.98
C ARG A 206 -0.51 -32.27 -35.15
N THR A 207 -0.66 -30.97 -34.96
CA THR A 207 0.44 -29.99 -35.13
C THR A 207 0.70 -29.14 -33.90
N THR A 208 -0.28 -28.98 -33.01
CA THR A 208 -0.12 -28.26 -31.75
C THR A 208 0.48 -29.22 -30.72
N THR A 209 1.78 -29.09 -30.41
CA THR A 209 2.43 -29.94 -29.41
C THR A 209 1.85 -29.68 -28.02
N TYR A 210 1.27 -30.71 -27.39
CA TYR A 210 0.68 -30.61 -26.05
C TYR A 210 1.72 -30.26 -24.97
N ASP A 211 3.01 -30.52 -25.18
CA ASP A 211 4.12 -30.12 -24.29
C ASP A 211 4.20 -28.60 -24.03
N ALA A 212 3.57 -27.78 -24.88
CA ALA A 212 3.46 -26.33 -24.66
C ALA A 212 2.36 -25.94 -23.65
N LEU A 213 1.38 -26.82 -23.41
CA LEU A 213 0.35 -26.62 -22.38
C LEU A 213 0.99 -26.69 -20.99
N GLY A 214 0.51 -25.86 -20.07
CA GLY A 214 1.04 -25.78 -18.71
C GLY A 214 2.17 -24.75 -18.55
N VAL A 215 2.77 -24.27 -19.65
CA VAL A 215 3.70 -23.12 -19.60
C VAL A 215 2.95 -21.85 -19.20
N GLY A 216 1.74 -21.64 -19.74
CA GLY A 216 0.85 -20.56 -19.32
C GLY A 216 0.38 -20.72 -17.88
N THR A 217 0.03 -21.95 -17.48
CA THR A 217 -0.33 -22.32 -16.10
C THR A 217 0.78 -21.98 -15.10
N PHE A 218 2.04 -22.32 -15.42
CA PHE A 218 3.19 -22.01 -14.58
C PHE A 218 3.38 -20.49 -14.39
N ILE A 219 3.34 -19.72 -15.49
CA ILE A 219 3.40 -18.25 -15.45
C ILE A 219 2.23 -17.69 -14.62
N GLY A 220 1.02 -18.23 -14.81
CA GLY A 220 -0.19 -17.83 -14.11
C GLY A 220 -0.10 -18.06 -12.60
N PHE A 221 0.35 -19.24 -12.16
CA PHE A 221 0.50 -19.52 -10.72
C PHE A 221 1.65 -18.75 -10.07
N VAL A 222 2.78 -18.55 -10.77
CA VAL A 222 3.89 -17.73 -10.27
C VAL A 222 3.46 -16.27 -10.05
N ALA A 223 2.53 -15.74 -10.86
CA ALA A 223 1.90 -14.44 -10.62
C ALA A 223 0.79 -14.48 -9.55
N ALA A 224 0.02 -15.57 -9.48
CA ALA A 224 -1.11 -15.69 -8.56
C ALA A 224 -0.68 -15.83 -7.08
N ILE A 225 0.42 -16.52 -6.78
CA ILE A 225 0.92 -16.70 -5.40
C ILE A 225 1.15 -15.35 -4.68
N PRO A 226 1.96 -14.40 -5.21
CA PRO A 226 2.07 -13.07 -4.61
C PRO A 226 0.76 -12.27 -4.72
N MET A 227 -0.08 -12.49 -5.74
CA MET A 227 -1.36 -11.82 -5.86
C MET A 227 -2.28 -12.12 -4.67
N VAL A 228 -2.37 -13.39 -4.22
CA VAL A 228 -3.13 -13.79 -3.04
C VAL A 228 -2.64 -13.04 -1.80
N ILE A 229 -1.32 -12.95 -1.59
CA ILE A 229 -0.74 -12.24 -0.43
C ILE A 229 -1.14 -10.75 -0.44
N VAL A 230 -1.01 -10.08 -1.59
CA VAL A 230 -1.41 -8.66 -1.73
C VAL A 230 -2.93 -8.51 -1.56
N TYR A 231 -3.73 -9.47 -2.04
CA TYR A 231 -5.19 -9.48 -1.91
C TYR A 231 -5.64 -9.61 -0.43
N LEU A 232 -5.00 -10.45 0.36
CA LEU A 232 -5.24 -10.56 1.82
C LEU A 232 -4.94 -9.24 2.54
N ILE A 233 -3.79 -8.62 2.24
CA ILE A 233 -3.38 -7.33 2.81
C ILE A 233 -4.37 -6.21 2.41
N TRP A 234 -4.81 -6.21 1.14
CA TRP A 234 -5.83 -5.31 0.64
C TRP A 234 -7.18 -5.51 1.35
N THR A 235 -7.60 -6.76 1.56
CA THR A 235 -8.87 -7.09 2.23
C THR A 235 -8.89 -6.61 3.68
N ARG A 236 -7.79 -6.76 4.46
CA ARG A 236 -7.65 -6.09 5.78
C ARG A 236 -7.74 -4.58 5.63
N ARG A 237 -7.06 -3.97 4.65
CA ARG A 237 -7.02 -2.52 4.49
C ARG A 237 -8.41 -1.94 4.24
N VAL A 238 -9.18 -2.48 3.29
CA VAL A 238 -10.53 -2.00 2.99
C VAL A 238 -11.53 -2.28 4.12
N THR A 239 -11.43 -3.43 4.81
CA THR A 239 -12.29 -3.78 5.96
C THR A 239 -11.96 -2.95 7.21
N GLY A 240 -10.70 -2.55 7.35
CA GLY A 240 -10.22 -1.66 8.40
C GLY A 240 -10.62 -0.20 8.19
N ASN A 241 -10.58 0.26 6.94
CA ASN A 241 -11.00 1.62 6.54
C ASN A 241 -12.47 1.92 6.86
N LEU A 242 -13.31 0.90 7.07
CA LEU A 242 -14.71 1.04 7.52
C LEU A 242 -14.84 1.58 8.95
N GLU A 243 -13.78 1.53 9.75
CA GLU A 243 -13.83 1.94 11.15
C GLU A 243 -13.95 3.46 11.36
N PRO A 244 -13.12 4.32 10.73
CA PRO A 244 -13.37 5.76 10.74
C PRO A 244 -14.71 6.12 10.06
N PHE A 245 -15.23 5.32 9.13
CA PHE A 245 -16.55 5.54 8.55
C PHE A 245 -17.72 5.26 9.54
N GLY A 246 -17.43 4.75 10.75
CA GLY A 246 -18.44 4.48 11.78
C GLY A 246 -19.37 3.31 11.45
N VAL A 247 -18.88 2.31 10.70
CA VAL A 247 -19.68 1.17 10.21
C VAL A 247 -19.91 0.12 11.32
N ALA A 248 -21.17 -0.30 11.49
CA ALA A 248 -21.52 -1.49 12.26
C ALA A 248 -21.24 -2.74 11.43
N ARG A 249 -20.00 -3.25 11.55
CA ARG A 249 -19.50 -4.40 10.80
C ARG A 249 -20.09 -5.72 11.31
N SER A 250 -20.81 -6.46 10.47
CA SER A 250 -21.13 -7.87 10.72
C SER A 250 -19.89 -8.78 10.66
N TRP A 251 -18.84 -8.38 9.93
CA TRP A 251 -17.60 -9.14 9.84
C TRP A 251 -16.42 -8.28 10.31
N GLY A 252 -15.95 -8.56 11.52
CA GLY A 252 -14.80 -7.87 12.12
C GLY A 252 -13.49 -8.08 11.33
N THR A 253 -12.54 -7.18 11.56
CA THR A 253 -11.24 -7.09 10.87
C THR A 253 -10.50 -8.42 10.66
N GLY A 254 -10.59 -9.37 11.60
CA GLY A 254 -9.92 -10.67 11.50
C GLY A 254 -10.45 -11.57 10.37
N TRP A 255 -11.75 -11.49 10.07
CA TRP A 255 -12.38 -12.30 9.00
C TRP A 255 -11.85 -11.95 7.60
N ALA A 256 -11.33 -10.74 7.40
CA ALA A 256 -10.67 -10.34 6.15
C ALA A 256 -9.46 -11.21 5.77
N ILE A 257 -8.88 -11.94 6.73
CA ILE A 257 -7.79 -12.90 6.52
C ILE A 257 -8.27 -14.31 6.89
N GLY A 258 -8.84 -14.51 8.07
CA GLY A 258 -9.21 -15.84 8.58
C GLY A 258 -10.25 -16.58 7.71
N ALA A 259 -11.12 -15.87 7.00
CA ALA A 259 -12.10 -16.48 6.10
C ALA A 259 -11.47 -17.30 4.97
N TRP A 260 -10.24 -16.98 4.54
CA TRP A 260 -9.57 -17.67 3.44
C TRP A 260 -8.94 -19.02 3.82
N PHE A 261 -8.64 -19.23 5.11
CA PHE A 261 -7.94 -20.41 5.60
C PHE A 261 -8.86 -21.48 6.21
N ILE A 262 -10.16 -21.18 6.36
CA ILE A 262 -11.17 -22.10 6.87
C ILE A 262 -11.91 -22.72 5.65
N PRO A 263 -11.79 -24.02 5.36
CA PRO A 263 -12.21 -24.61 4.07
C PRO A 263 -13.67 -24.43 3.68
N LEU A 264 -14.60 -24.29 4.64
CA LEU A 264 -16.02 -24.00 4.35
C LEU A 264 -16.32 -22.51 4.27
N ALA A 265 -15.52 -21.66 4.93
CA ALA A 265 -15.71 -20.21 4.92
C ALA A 265 -15.16 -19.59 3.63
N SER A 266 -14.04 -20.12 3.10
CA SER A 266 -13.33 -19.57 1.95
C SER A 266 -14.15 -19.49 0.67
N TRP A 267 -15.25 -20.25 0.58
CA TRP A 267 -16.18 -20.26 -0.55
C TRP A 267 -17.14 -19.06 -0.60
N LEU A 268 -17.42 -18.39 0.52
CA LEU A 268 -18.45 -17.33 0.59
C LEU A 268 -18.11 -16.18 1.53
N LEU A 269 -17.42 -16.45 2.64
CA LEU A 269 -17.18 -15.46 3.69
C LEU A 269 -16.25 -14.31 3.28
N PRO A 270 -15.19 -14.51 2.46
CA PRO A 270 -14.43 -13.38 1.92
C PRO A 270 -15.30 -12.46 1.05
N MET A 271 -16.20 -13.03 0.24
CA MET A 271 -17.12 -12.28 -0.60
C MET A 271 -18.10 -11.43 0.24
N PHE A 272 -18.60 -11.97 1.35
CA PHE A 272 -19.41 -11.20 2.31
C PHE A 272 -18.62 -10.04 2.96
N VAL A 273 -17.36 -10.26 3.34
CA VAL A 273 -16.48 -9.20 3.87
C VAL A 273 -16.26 -8.09 2.84
N ILE A 274 -15.96 -8.44 1.58
CA ILE A 274 -15.73 -7.49 0.49
C ILE A 274 -17.03 -6.73 0.16
N ASN A 275 -18.17 -7.42 0.11
CA ASN A 275 -19.47 -6.79 -0.15
C ASN A 275 -19.90 -5.82 0.96
N GLN A 276 -19.60 -6.14 2.22
CA GLN A 276 -19.78 -5.19 3.33
C GLN A 276 -18.93 -3.92 3.11
N ALA A 277 -17.66 -4.07 2.74
CA ALA A 277 -16.79 -2.93 2.46
C ALA A 277 -17.26 -2.10 1.26
N TYR A 278 -17.86 -2.74 0.25
CA TYR A 278 -18.46 -2.11 -0.92
C TYR A 278 -19.73 -1.33 -0.59
N LYS A 279 -20.68 -1.97 0.09
CA LYS A 279 -21.96 -1.37 0.51
C LYS A 279 -21.78 -0.24 1.53
N ALA A 280 -20.76 -0.32 2.38
CA ALA A 280 -20.45 0.70 3.38
C ALA A 280 -19.71 1.93 2.84
N ALA A 281 -19.15 1.86 1.62
CA ALA A 281 -18.50 2.98 0.94
C ALA A 281 -19.46 3.73 -0.02
N ASP A 282 -20.76 3.65 0.19
CA ASP A 282 -21.75 4.19 -0.74
C ASP A 282 -21.77 5.73 -0.76
N PRO A 283 -21.62 6.40 -1.92
CA PRO A 283 -21.59 7.87 -2.00
C PRO A 283 -22.83 8.59 -1.44
N ALA A 284 -23.97 7.91 -1.31
CA ALA A 284 -25.18 8.48 -0.71
C ALA A 284 -25.40 8.09 0.76
N LEU A 285 -24.38 7.52 1.43
CA LEU A 285 -24.32 7.37 2.89
C LEU A 285 -23.53 8.52 3.54
N THR A 286 -23.82 8.77 4.81
CA THR A 286 -23.15 9.76 5.65
C THR A 286 -22.54 9.08 6.90
N PRO A 287 -21.32 9.42 7.33
CA PRO A 287 -20.78 8.94 8.61
C PRO A 287 -21.50 9.57 9.81
N PRO A 288 -21.69 8.83 10.94
CA PRO A 288 -21.44 7.41 11.10
C PRO A 288 -22.40 6.55 10.29
N VAL A 289 -21.87 5.64 9.47
CA VAL A 289 -22.66 4.78 8.58
C VAL A 289 -23.57 3.83 9.37
N GLY A 290 -23.17 3.42 10.58
CA GLY A 290 -23.96 2.50 11.42
C GLY A 290 -24.30 1.22 10.64
N ASP A 291 -25.57 0.83 10.67
CA ASP A 291 -26.11 -0.30 9.90
C ASP A 291 -26.75 0.10 8.55
N GLN A 292 -26.69 1.38 8.15
CA GLN A 292 -27.31 1.86 6.90
C GLN A 292 -26.74 1.18 5.65
N TRP A 293 -25.51 0.65 5.72
CA TRP A 293 -24.91 -0.14 4.65
C TRP A 293 -25.70 -1.42 4.33
N ARG A 294 -26.46 -1.99 5.28
CA ARG A 294 -27.15 -3.28 5.10
C ARG A 294 -28.20 -3.24 3.99
N SER A 295 -28.93 -2.13 3.85
CA SER A 295 -29.98 -1.95 2.84
C SER A 295 -29.47 -1.56 1.45
N ARG A 296 -28.18 -1.22 1.30
CA ARG A 296 -27.60 -0.83 0.00
C ARG A 296 -27.51 -2.04 -0.95
N PRO A 297 -27.66 -1.86 -2.27
CA PRO A 297 -27.51 -2.96 -3.22
C PRO A 297 -26.08 -3.51 -3.25
N SER A 298 -25.95 -4.82 -3.44
CA SER A 298 -24.67 -5.46 -3.80
C SER A 298 -24.41 -5.24 -5.30
N SER A 299 -23.15 -5.11 -5.72
CA SER A 299 -22.85 -5.05 -7.17
C SER A 299 -22.89 -6.45 -7.79
N PRO A 300 -23.58 -6.65 -8.94
CA PRO A 300 -23.51 -7.90 -9.70
C PRO A 300 -22.08 -8.26 -10.10
N LEU A 301 -21.24 -7.27 -10.44
CA LEU A 301 -19.86 -7.46 -10.88
C LEU A 301 -19.04 -8.31 -9.90
N PHE A 302 -19.19 -8.05 -8.60
CA PHE A 302 -18.45 -8.74 -7.55
C PHE A 302 -18.92 -10.19 -7.40
N TRP A 303 -20.23 -10.46 -7.56
CA TRP A 303 -20.78 -11.81 -7.56
C TRP A 303 -20.38 -12.58 -8.84
N THR A 304 -20.45 -11.96 -10.01
CA THR A 304 -20.00 -12.56 -11.27
C THR A 304 -18.51 -12.91 -11.22
N TRP A 305 -17.67 -12.00 -10.72
CA TRP A 305 -16.25 -12.26 -10.46
C TRP A 305 -16.05 -13.47 -9.53
N TRP A 306 -16.73 -13.48 -8.37
CA TRP A 306 -16.55 -14.51 -7.35
C TRP A 306 -16.99 -15.90 -7.83
N VAL A 307 -18.13 -15.99 -8.53
CA VAL A 307 -18.64 -17.24 -9.10
C VAL A 307 -17.70 -17.75 -10.20
N LEU A 308 -17.24 -16.89 -11.12
CA LEU A 308 -16.26 -17.29 -12.15
C LEU A 308 -14.93 -17.75 -11.53
N TRP A 309 -14.47 -17.12 -10.44
CA TRP A 309 -13.28 -17.56 -9.72
C TRP A 309 -13.49 -18.96 -9.12
N ILE A 310 -14.59 -19.23 -8.42
CA ILE A 310 -14.89 -20.57 -7.86
C ILE A 310 -15.00 -21.62 -8.96
N VAL A 311 -15.80 -21.37 -10.00
CA VAL A 311 -16.00 -22.32 -11.11
C VAL A 311 -14.67 -22.61 -11.83
N GLY A 312 -13.86 -21.57 -12.11
CA GLY A 312 -12.55 -21.74 -12.73
C GLY A 312 -11.57 -22.55 -11.88
N ASN A 313 -11.52 -22.31 -10.56
CA ASN A 313 -10.66 -23.09 -9.67
C ASN A 313 -11.13 -24.56 -9.59
N PHE A 314 -12.44 -24.80 -9.49
CA PHE A 314 -13.00 -26.15 -9.46
C PHE A 314 -12.65 -26.92 -10.75
N LEU A 315 -12.87 -26.31 -11.93
CA LEU A 315 -12.46 -26.88 -13.22
C LEU A 315 -10.95 -27.13 -13.31
N SER A 316 -10.11 -26.26 -12.74
CA SER A 316 -8.63 -26.39 -12.78
C SER A 316 -8.09 -27.58 -11.99
N SER A 317 -8.88 -28.14 -11.08
CA SER A 317 -8.49 -29.36 -10.35
C SER A 317 -8.55 -30.64 -11.21
N VAL A 318 -9.31 -30.60 -12.32
CA VAL A 318 -9.54 -31.75 -13.21
C VAL A 318 -8.38 -32.03 -14.19
N PRO A 319 -7.79 -31.05 -14.92
CA PRO A 319 -6.73 -31.37 -15.89
C PRO A 319 -5.49 -32.02 -15.27
N LEU A 320 -5.14 -31.73 -14.00
CA LEU A 320 -3.92 -32.29 -13.38
C LEU A 320 -3.96 -33.82 -13.20
N SER A 321 -5.14 -34.43 -13.05
CA SER A 321 -5.29 -35.89 -12.92
C SER A 321 -5.46 -36.61 -14.27
N LEU A 322 -5.58 -35.86 -15.38
CA LEU A 322 -5.70 -36.41 -16.74
C LEU A 322 -4.36 -36.49 -17.48
N VAL A 323 -3.32 -35.80 -16.99
CA VAL A 323 -1.96 -35.81 -17.59
C VAL A 323 -1.13 -36.97 -17.01
N GLU A 324 -1.59 -38.20 -17.25
CA GLU A 324 -0.80 -39.41 -17.04
C GLU A 324 0.12 -39.62 -18.26
N ARG A 325 1.43 -39.55 -18.07
CA ARG A 325 2.41 -39.22 -19.14
C ARG A 325 2.60 -40.25 -20.26
N ASP A 326 2.29 -41.52 -20.03
CA ASP A 326 2.91 -42.62 -20.77
C ASP A 326 1.99 -43.27 -21.82
N ARG A 327 1.19 -42.48 -22.56
CA ARG A 327 0.35 -43.00 -23.67
C ARG A 327 0.40 -42.09 -24.90
N VAL A 328 0.42 -42.72 -26.08
CA VAL A 328 0.09 -42.04 -27.34
C VAL A 328 -1.39 -41.65 -27.28
N LEU A 329 -1.65 -40.36 -27.07
CA LEU A 329 -3.00 -39.82 -27.03
C LEU A 329 -3.60 -39.82 -28.44
N SER A 330 -4.85 -40.26 -28.59
CA SER A 330 -5.59 -40.11 -29.85
C SER A 330 -5.97 -38.64 -30.07
N ASP A 331 -6.22 -38.27 -31.34
CA ASP A 331 -6.70 -36.93 -31.72
C ASP A 331 -7.93 -36.50 -30.89
N GLU A 332 -8.81 -37.45 -30.55
CA GLU A 332 -9.99 -37.26 -29.71
C GLU A 332 -9.60 -36.83 -28.28
N ARG A 333 -8.67 -37.55 -27.63
CA ARG A 333 -8.19 -37.23 -26.27
C ARG A 333 -7.45 -35.90 -26.23
N LEU A 334 -6.69 -35.56 -27.28
CA LEU A 334 -6.08 -34.23 -27.42
C LEU A 334 -7.14 -33.13 -27.57
N THR A 335 -8.21 -33.39 -28.31
CA THR A 335 -9.36 -32.47 -28.46
C THR A 335 -10.10 -32.26 -27.13
N GLU A 336 -10.35 -33.33 -26.36
CA GLU A 336 -10.91 -33.23 -25.01
C GLU A 336 -10.06 -32.34 -24.08
N ILE A 337 -8.75 -32.60 -24.03
CA ILE A 337 -7.80 -31.82 -23.22
C ILE A 337 -7.81 -30.35 -23.65
N GLY A 338 -7.81 -30.08 -24.97
CA GLY A 338 -7.87 -28.73 -25.51
C GLY A 338 -9.11 -27.96 -25.07
N TRP A 339 -10.29 -28.60 -25.08
CA TRP A 339 -11.52 -28.00 -24.57
C TRP A 339 -11.47 -27.72 -23.07
N VAL A 340 -10.97 -28.66 -22.26
CA VAL A 340 -10.80 -28.47 -20.80
C VAL A 340 -9.91 -27.27 -20.52
N PHE A 341 -8.76 -27.15 -21.21
CA PHE A 341 -7.85 -26.01 -21.08
C PHE A 341 -8.50 -24.69 -21.52
N PHE A 342 -9.18 -24.66 -22.67
CA PHE A 342 -9.86 -23.47 -23.18
C PHE A 342 -10.91 -22.93 -22.20
N PHE A 343 -11.85 -23.77 -21.74
CA PHE A 343 -12.90 -23.31 -20.84
C PHE A 343 -12.39 -22.99 -19.43
N CYS A 344 -11.54 -23.85 -18.85
CA CYS A 344 -10.99 -23.63 -17.51
C CYS A 344 -10.18 -22.32 -17.44
N TYR A 345 -9.17 -22.19 -18.30
CA TYR A 345 -8.28 -21.03 -18.24
C TYR A 345 -8.90 -19.77 -18.85
N GLY A 346 -9.88 -19.89 -19.76
CA GLY A 346 -10.71 -18.76 -20.20
C GLY A 346 -11.55 -18.18 -19.07
N ILE A 347 -12.18 -19.03 -18.25
CA ILE A 347 -12.93 -18.63 -17.06
C ILE A 347 -12.01 -17.99 -16.02
N LEU A 348 -10.85 -18.60 -15.73
CA LEU A 348 -9.86 -18.04 -14.78
C LEU A 348 -9.26 -16.71 -15.25
N THR A 349 -8.98 -16.55 -16.54
CA THR A 349 -8.53 -15.29 -17.16
C THR A 349 -9.58 -14.20 -16.97
N THR A 350 -10.85 -14.51 -17.25
CA THR A 350 -11.98 -13.60 -17.05
C THR A 350 -12.11 -13.22 -15.57
N ALA A 351 -12.00 -14.20 -14.65
CA ALA A 351 -12.03 -13.95 -13.21
C ALA A 351 -10.86 -13.07 -12.72
N ALA A 352 -9.64 -13.24 -13.26
CA ALA A 352 -8.50 -12.39 -12.91
C ALA A 352 -8.74 -10.92 -13.31
N VAL A 353 -9.25 -10.69 -14.53
CA VAL A 353 -9.57 -9.34 -15.03
C VAL A 353 -10.70 -8.71 -14.21
N LEU A 354 -11.83 -9.40 -14.00
CA LEU A 354 -12.94 -8.86 -13.21
C LEU A 354 -12.54 -8.62 -11.75
N GLY A 355 -11.68 -9.46 -11.17
CA GLY A 355 -11.16 -9.28 -9.81
C GLY A 355 -10.33 -8.00 -9.66
N ALA A 356 -9.45 -7.71 -10.64
CA ALA A 356 -8.70 -6.45 -10.68
C ALA A 356 -9.64 -5.23 -10.81
N ILE A 357 -10.72 -5.35 -11.59
CA ILE A 357 -11.72 -4.28 -11.71
C ILE A 357 -12.47 -4.08 -10.39
N CYS A 358 -12.96 -5.15 -9.73
CA CYS A 358 -13.61 -5.08 -8.41
C CYS A 358 -12.70 -4.43 -7.36
N VAL A 359 -11.43 -4.82 -7.33
CA VAL A 359 -10.41 -4.26 -6.44
C VAL A 359 -10.20 -2.77 -6.69
N ARG A 360 -10.10 -2.35 -7.95
CA ARG A 360 -9.96 -0.95 -8.35
C ARG A 360 -11.22 -0.14 -8.03
N GLU A 361 -12.41 -0.66 -8.32
CA GLU A 361 -13.69 -0.01 -8.05
C GLU A 361 -13.88 0.24 -6.55
N LEU A 362 -13.74 -0.80 -5.70
CA LEU A 362 -13.87 -0.65 -4.25
C LEU A 362 -12.83 0.33 -3.69
N THR A 363 -11.60 0.29 -4.19
CA THR A 363 -10.53 1.20 -3.75
C THR A 363 -10.83 2.66 -4.11
N LEU A 364 -11.25 2.92 -5.35
CA LEU A 364 -11.65 4.26 -5.78
C LEU A 364 -12.89 4.76 -5.03
N ARG A 365 -13.86 3.87 -4.76
CA ARG A 365 -15.08 4.16 -4.00
C ARG A 365 -14.76 4.54 -2.55
N GLN A 366 -13.89 3.79 -1.87
CA GLN A 366 -13.42 4.14 -0.53
C GLN A 366 -12.62 5.45 -0.51
N ASP A 367 -11.72 5.68 -1.48
CA ASP A 367 -10.93 6.92 -1.53
C ASP A 367 -11.80 8.14 -1.84
N ALA A 368 -12.86 8.00 -2.65
CA ALA A 368 -13.84 9.06 -2.88
C ALA A 368 -14.67 9.37 -1.63
N PHE A 369 -15.16 8.35 -0.92
CA PHE A 369 -15.90 8.50 0.33
C PHE A 369 -15.03 9.13 1.42
N ALA A 370 -13.76 8.70 1.53
CA ALA A 370 -12.78 9.26 2.46
C ALA A 370 -12.40 10.71 2.13
N ARG A 371 -12.22 11.08 0.85
CA ARG A 371 -12.01 12.49 0.48
C ARG A 371 -13.20 13.38 0.88
N ARG A 372 -14.43 12.91 0.65
CA ARG A 372 -15.66 13.65 1.01
C ARG A 372 -15.81 13.88 2.52
N TRP A 373 -15.53 12.87 3.34
CA TRP A 373 -15.88 12.89 4.77
C TRP A 373 -14.71 12.98 5.75
N LEU A 374 -13.48 12.69 5.32
CA LEU A 374 -12.25 12.77 6.15
C LEU A 374 -11.32 13.92 5.74
N GLN A 375 -11.71 14.75 4.76
CA GLN A 375 -10.95 15.93 4.29
C GLN A 375 -9.47 15.63 3.96
N MET A 376 -9.20 14.45 3.38
CA MET A 376 -7.84 14.08 3.01
C MET A 376 -7.30 15.04 1.92
N PRO A 377 -6.01 15.43 1.99
CA PRO A 377 -5.38 16.17 0.91
C PRO A 377 -5.41 15.35 -0.40
N THR A 378 -5.51 16.06 -1.51
CA THR A 378 -5.66 15.54 -2.89
C THR A 378 -4.38 14.93 -3.44
#